data_AF-A0A354PGV8-F1
#
_entry.id   AF-A0A354PGV8-F1
#
_cell.length_a   1.000
_cell.length_b   1.000
_cell.length_c   1.000
_cell.angle_alpha   90.00
_cell.angle_beta   90.00
_cell.angle_gamma   90.00
#
_symmetry.space_group_name_H-M   'P 1'
#
loop_
_entity.id
_entity.type
_entity.pdbx_description
1 polymer ?
#
loop_
_entity_poly.entity_id
_entity_poly.type
_entity_poly.pdbx_seq_one_letter_code
_entity_poly.pdbx_strand_id
1 'polypeptide(L)'
;MQYPIQVWRFGTSFTWIALTGETVVDYSLKFKSTYGWNNTWVCGYNNDLLSYVPSLRVLKEGSYEGTTGMFEYGHRAPYTETVEDQITNLVAELVKQASKN
;
A
#
# COMPACT_ATOMS: atom_id res chain seq x y z
N MET A 1 -5.15 9.95 10.90
CA MET A 1 -4.02 10.18 10.00
C MET A 1 -4.48 9.97 8.57
N GLN A 2 -3.95 10.70 7.59
CA GLN A 2 -4.32 10.49 6.19
C GLN A 2 -3.32 9.50 5.56
N TYR A 3 -3.80 8.65 4.66
CA TYR A 3 -2.99 7.72 3.87
C TYR A 3 -3.28 7.94 2.38
N PRO A 4 -2.58 8.89 1.73
CA PRO A 4 -2.77 9.15 0.30
C PRO A 4 -2.44 7.91 -0.55
N ILE A 5 -3.26 7.62 -1.55
CA ILE A 5 -2.99 6.60 -2.56
C ILE A 5 -3.27 7.20 -3.92
N GLN A 6 -2.43 6.87 -4.91
CA GLN A 6 -2.67 7.24 -6.30
C GLN A 6 -2.61 6.00 -7.17
N VAL A 7 -3.51 5.93 -8.14
CA VAL A 7 -3.49 4.90 -9.19
C VAL A 7 -3.54 5.59 -10.54
N TRP A 8 -2.57 5.27 -11.39
CA TRP A 8 -2.50 5.76 -12.76
C TRP A 8 -2.63 4.57 -13.69
N ARG A 9 -3.41 4.74 -14.76
CA ARG A 9 -3.54 3.73 -15.81
C ARG A 9 -3.10 4.35 -17.12
N PHE A 10 -2.14 3.70 -17.77
CA PHE A 10 -1.58 4.14 -19.04
C PHE A 10 -2.13 3.22 -20.14
N GLY A 11 -3.09 3.74 -20.89
CA GLY A 11 -3.83 2.97 -21.88
C GLY A 11 -4.63 1.83 -21.23
N THR A 12 -4.66 0.67 -21.88
CA THR A 12 -5.41 -0.51 -21.40
C THR A 12 -4.53 -1.58 -20.76
N SER A 13 -3.20 -1.44 -20.86
CA SER A 13 -2.28 -2.49 -20.45
C SER A 13 -1.61 -2.20 -19.13
N PHE A 14 -1.14 -0.97 -18.86
CA PHE A 14 -0.25 -0.70 -17.73
C PHE A 14 -0.93 0.06 -16.58
N THR A 15 -0.81 -0.47 -15.36
CA THR A 15 -1.36 0.13 -14.13
C THR A 15 -0.23 0.41 -13.14
N TRP A 16 -0.21 1.61 -12.61
CA TRP A 16 0.74 2.06 -11.61
C TRP A 16 0.00 2.38 -10.31
N ILE A 17 0.39 1.73 -9.22
CA ILE A 17 -0.18 1.87 -7.87
C ILE A 17 0.89 2.48 -6.97
N ALA A 18 0.68 3.73 -6.58
CA ALA A 18 1.58 4.51 -5.73
C ALA A 18 1.03 4.57 -4.31
N LEU A 19 1.73 3.91 -3.39
CA LEU A 19 1.41 3.82 -1.96
C LEU A 19 2.26 4.81 -1.16
N THR A 20 1.74 5.24 -0.01
CA THR A 20 2.42 6.14 0.93
C THR A 20 3.25 5.37 1.95
N GLY A 21 4.40 5.91 2.34
CA GLY A 21 5.30 5.32 3.34
C GLY A 21 6.10 4.12 2.84
N GLU A 22 6.75 3.43 3.78
CA GLU A 22 7.62 2.27 3.52
C GLU A 22 6.79 0.99 3.54
N THR A 23 6.16 0.67 2.41
CA THR A 23 5.28 -0.50 2.31
C THR A 23 6.06 -1.79 2.18
N VAL A 24 5.66 -2.82 2.94
CA VAL A 24 6.25 -4.17 2.84
C VAL A 24 5.92 -4.88 1.52
N VAL A 25 6.71 -5.90 1.17
CA VAL A 25 6.62 -6.61 -0.11
C VAL A 25 5.25 -7.24 -0.41
N ASP A 26 4.50 -7.60 0.64
CA ASP A 26 3.17 -8.21 0.54
C ASP A 26 2.21 -7.38 -0.33
N TYR A 27 2.26 -6.04 -0.24
CA TYR A 27 1.45 -5.16 -1.09
C TYR A 27 1.80 -5.32 -2.59
N SER A 28 3.09 -5.39 -2.92
CA SER A 28 3.55 -5.58 -4.29
C SER A 28 3.08 -6.92 -4.85
N LEU A 29 3.24 -8.00 -4.06
CA LEU A 29 2.80 -9.35 -4.45
C LEU A 29 1.28 -9.42 -4.63
N LYS A 30 0.51 -8.90 -3.67
CA LYS A 30 -0.96 -8.90 -3.67
C LYS A 30 -1.52 -8.14 -4.87
N PHE A 31 -1.03 -6.94 -5.16
CA PHE A 31 -1.57 -6.14 -6.25
C PHE A 31 -1.12 -6.67 -7.62
N LYS A 32 0.10 -7.21 -7.75
CA LYS A 32 0.52 -7.87 -8.98
C LYS A 32 -0.23 -9.17 -9.26
N SER A 33 -0.54 -9.97 -8.22
CA SER A 33 -1.38 -11.15 -8.41
C SER A 33 -2.82 -10.80 -8.81
N THR A 34 -3.31 -9.65 -8.38
CA THR A 34 -4.69 -9.19 -8.65
C THR A 34 -4.83 -8.49 -10.00
N TYR A 35 -3.91 -7.60 -10.35
CA TYR A 35 -4.01 -6.72 -11.52
C TYR A 35 -3.05 -7.08 -12.67
N GLY A 36 -2.15 -8.04 -12.42
CA GLY A 36 -1.28 -8.66 -13.42
C GLY A 36 0.21 -8.39 -13.17
N TRP A 37 1.01 -9.46 -13.25
CA TRP A 37 2.43 -9.45 -12.91
C TRP A 37 3.31 -8.63 -13.86
N ASN A 38 2.96 -8.62 -15.14
CA ASN A 38 3.77 -8.01 -16.20
C ASN A 38 3.38 -6.56 -16.51
N ASN A 39 2.32 -6.07 -15.88
CA ASN A 39 1.67 -4.83 -16.26
C ASN A 39 1.18 -4.00 -15.06
N THR A 40 1.50 -4.43 -13.84
CA THR A 40 1.25 -3.69 -12.61
C THR A 40 2.57 -3.30 -11.94
N TRP A 41 2.78 -2.01 -11.77
CA TRP A 41 3.88 -1.48 -10.97
C TRP A 41 3.35 -0.99 -9.62
N VAL A 42 4.01 -1.38 -8.53
CA VAL A 42 3.65 -0.99 -7.17
C VAL A 42 4.87 -0.36 -6.53
N CYS A 43 4.76 0.86 -6.01
CA CYS A 43 5.84 1.52 -5.29
C CYS A 43 5.35 2.21 -4.01
N GLY A 44 6.18 2.17 -2.97
CA GLY A 44 6.04 2.99 -1.77
C GLY A 44 6.70 4.36 -1.92
N TYR A 45 6.84 5.10 -0.82
CA TYR A 45 7.45 6.43 -0.74
C TYR A 45 6.78 7.51 -1.61
N ASN A 46 5.48 7.40 -1.88
CA ASN A 46 4.75 8.43 -2.63
C ASN A 46 3.94 9.33 -1.70
N ASN A 47 3.84 10.60 -2.08
CA ASN A 47 3.04 11.67 -1.46
C ASN A 47 3.46 12.09 -0.04
N ASP A 48 3.84 11.15 0.83
CA ASP A 48 4.23 11.43 2.22
C ASP A 48 5.19 10.34 2.76
N LEU A 49 6.03 10.72 3.72
CA LEU A 49 6.91 9.83 4.47
C LEU A 49 6.29 9.54 5.84
N LEU A 50 5.43 8.53 5.85
CA LEU A 50 4.53 8.25 6.96
C LEU A 50 5.15 7.38 8.07
N SER A 51 5.58 6.18 7.69
CA SER A 51 6.36 5.18 8.44
C SER A 51 6.41 3.88 7.63
N TYR A 52 6.91 2.79 8.21
CA TYR A 52 6.63 1.44 7.72
C TYR A 52 5.15 1.12 7.74
N VAL A 53 4.65 0.55 6.64
CA VAL A 53 3.24 0.19 6.48
C VAL A 53 3.16 -1.33 6.33
N PRO A 54 2.73 -2.05 7.37
CA PRO A 54 2.73 -3.50 7.36
C PRO A 54 1.50 -4.07 6.64
N SER A 55 1.62 -5.30 6.16
CA SER A 55 0.47 -6.17 5.91
C SER A 55 -0.06 -6.73 7.23
N LEU A 56 -1.25 -7.34 7.24
CA LEU A 56 -1.79 -7.97 8.44
C LEU A 56 -0.85 -9.06 8.98
N ARG A 57 -0.24 -9.83 8.09
CA ARG A 57 0.74 -10.86 8.45
C ARG A 57 1.97 -10.25 9.16
N VAL A 58 2.61 -9.25 8.54
CA VAL A 58 3.80 -8.59 9.12
C VAL A 58 3.46 -7.87 10.42
N LEU A 59 2.28 -7.25 10.52
CA LEU A 59 1.80 -6.64 11.75
C LEU A 59 1.69 -7.67 12.89
N LYS A 60 1.20 -8.87 12.61
CA LYS A 60 1.08 -9.97 13.59
C LYS A 60 2.42 -10.62 13.94
N GLU A 61 3.35 -10.68 12.99
CA GLU A 61 4.73 -11.14 13.23
C GLU A 61 5.51 -10.15 14.11
N GLY A 62 5.15 -8.86 14.09
CA GLY A 62 5.79 -7.83 14.90
C GLY A 62 7.07 -7.30 14.26
N SER A 63 8.09 -7.05 15.07
CA SER A 63 9.38 -6.47 14.64
C SER A 63 9.28 -5.01 14.19
N TYR A 64 10.37 -4.53 13.58
CA TYR A 64 10.58 -3.16 13.13
C TYR A 64 9.55 -2.73 12.09
N GLU A 65 9.39 -3.49 11.01
CA GLU A 65 8.45 -3.16 9.94
C GLU A 65 6.98 -3.36 10.35
N GLY A 66 6.72 -4.24 11.33
CA GLY A 66 5.38 -4.56 11.79
C GLY A 66 4.83 -3.65 12.89
N THR A 67 5.64 -3.33 13.91
CA THR A 67 5.13 -2.73 15.16
C THR A 67 5.99 -1.64 15.79
N THR A 68 7.31 -1.62 15.58
CA THR A 68 8.18 -0.68 16.31
C THR A 68 8.75 0.46 15.47
N GLY A 69 8.97 0.27 14.16
CA GLY A 69 9.56 1.30 13.29
C GLY A 69 8.71 2.56 13.17
N MET A 70 7.37 2.44 13.30
CA MET A 70 6.46 3.59 13.33
C MET A 70 6.70 4.56 14.50
N PHE A 71 7.33 4.12 15.60
CA PHE A 71 7.65 5.02 16.71
C PHE A 71 8.70 6.06 16.34
N GLU A 72 9.60 5.75 15.40
CA GLU A 72 10.60 6.70 14.90
C GLU A 72 9.96 7.85 14.11
N TYR A 73 8.75 7.63 13.60
CA TYR A 73 7.93 8.61 12.89
C TYR A 73 6.90 9.31 13.80
N GLY A 74 7.00 9.12 15.13
CA GLY A 74 6.13 9.78 16.11
C GLY A 74 4.74 9.16 16.29
N HIS A 75 4.49 7.98 15.70
CA HIS A 75 3.27 7.22 15.98
C HIS A 75 3.28 6.74 17.43
N ARG A 76 2.09 6.66 18.05
CA ARG A 76 1.95 6.29 19.48
C ARG A 76 1.56 4.84 19.72
N ALA A 77 1.20 4.14 18.65
CA ALA A 77 0.77 2.74 18.68
C ALA A 77 0.95 2.13 17.27
N PRO A 78 1.01 0.79 17.18
CA PRO A 78 0.92 0.09 15.90
C PRO A 78 -0.37 0.37 15.14
N TYR A 79 -0.35 0.06 13.85
CA TYR A 79 -1.54 0.05 13.02
C TYR A 79 -2.59 -0.94 13.54
N THR A 80 -3.86 -0.69 13.23
CA THR A 80 -4.92 -1.67 13.48
C THR A 80 -4.83 -2.82 12.49
N GLU A 81 -5.37 -3.99 12.85
CA GLU A 81 -5.39 -5.18 11.96
C GLU A 81 -6.11 -4.92 10.61
N THR A 82 -6.93 -3.86 10.53
CA THR A 82 -7.63 -3.49 9.29
C THR A 82 -6.78 -2.69 8.30
N VAL A 83 -5.52 -2.37 8.61
CA VAL A 83 -4.66 -1.50 7.78
C VAL A 83 -4.53 -2.01 6.34
N GLU A 84 -4.28 -3.30 6.17
CA GLU A 84 -4.09 -3.89 4.84
C GLU A 84 -5.39 -3.87 4.04
N ASP A 85 -6.51 -4.19 4.68
CA ASP A 85 -7.83 -4.22 4.02
C ASP A 85 -8.28 -2.82 3.60
N GLN A 86 -8.08 -1.81 4.46
CA GLN A 86 -8.40 -0.42 4.13
C GLN A 86 -7.62 0.06 2.89
N ILE A 87 -6.30 -0.20 2.86
CA ILE A 87 -5.44 0.14 1.72
C ILE A 87 -5.87 -0.63 0.47
N THR A 88 -6.15 -1.93 0.61
CA THR A 88 -6.56 -2.79 -0.51
C THR A 88 -7.87 -2.34 -1.13
N ASN A 89 -8.87 -2.02 -0.31
CA ASN A 89 -10.18 -1.56 -0.77
C ASN A 89 -10.05 -0.22 -1.50
N LEU A 90 -9.29 0.73 -0.95
CA LEU A 90 -9.06 2.01 -1.61
C LEU A 90 -8.32 1.86 -2.95
N VAL A 91 -7.30 0.99 -3.02
CA VAL A 91 -6.63 0.67 -4.29
C VAL A 91 -7.61 0.09 -5.30
N ALA A 92 -8.48 -0.85 -4.90
CA ALA A 92 -9.47 -1.45 -5.80
C ALA A 92 -10.46 -0.41 -6.35
N GLU A 93 -10.92 0.51 -5.51
CA GLU A 93 -11.76 1.63 -5.92
C GLU A 93 -11.05 2.53 -6.94
N LEU A 94 -9.80 2.91 -6.66
CA LEU A 94 -9.01 3.78 -7.53
C LEU A 94 -8.64 3.11 -8.85
N VAL A 95 -8.30 1.83 -8.87
CA VAL A 95 -8.07 1.06 -10.12
C VAL A 95 -9.34 1.03 -10.97
N LYS A 96 -10.50 0.80 -10.34
CA LYS A 96 -11.79 0.82 -11.05
C LYS A 96 -12.09 2.20 -11.63
N GLN A 97 -11.79 3.28 -10.89
CA GLN A 97 -11.96 4.65 -11.38
C GLN A 97 -11.02 4.96 -12.54
N ALA A 98 -9.73 4.64 -12.43
CA ALA A 98 -8.73 4.86 -13.47
C ALA A 98 -8.99 4.06 -14.75
N SER A 99 -9.76 2.97 -14.66
CA SER A 99 -10.12 2.13 -15.81
C SER A 99 -11.40 2.55 -16.55
N LYS A 100 -12.11 3.59 -16.06
CA LYS A 100 -13.34 4.10 -16.69
C LYS A 100 -13.09 5.12 -17.82
N ASN A 101 -11.84 5.43 -18.11
CA ASN A 101 -11.43 6.35 -19.17
C ASN A 101 -10.99 5.60 -20.42
#